data_AF-A0A162QQ75-F1
#
_entry.id   AF-A0A162QQ75-F1
#
_cell.length_a   1.000
_cell.length_b   1.000
_cell.length_c   1.000
_cell.angle_alpha   90.00
_cell.angle_beta   90.00
_cell.angle_gamma   90.00
#
_symmetry.space_group_name_H-M   'P 1'
#
loop_
_entity.id
_entity.type
_entity.pdbx_description
1 polymer ?
#
loop_
_entity_poly.entity_id
_entity_poly.type
_entity_poly.pdbx_seq_one_letter_code
_entity_poly.pdbx_strand_id
1 'polypeptide(L)'
;MSLKEIVVYINSEPGSESYDPSKRYTQERNGADYAKFKASTIKNTEKLKAQEDESCRLQAIVDSYSSTKLELEDELHHLYLSFKRAIEAEKEKDALKQRKRKHRDEMAQKVAKEAVHVAKKVQLETQSKLKTEEILQLRVRNSVLKKKLLRTDPHVVKTFTWIQHNKDLFKGEVYNPALSPMTLKDNRYADQVEAIIGPANLTQFICEFEVDYKVLRTAINTLEYRVHIIWTDFSTEHDYSKTSLEAAELEPYRNMHRFVSDLIIAPTFVINTLCLQSNINNIPITLNPTADPSQIKLPSFAIGNDLYKIHTTSDNHHSGQSKMNILPSIYLQMGVCQRSIEDLQREIEDLQAKLIEESQAIPSDCSSVKESDISMSEEIDNPKKRSFDCLNEDAELNIQEIRERMAAVRKDIKEITTKLDAAKESLEKQNKETDDLVTSGEYFNTLRDFMASDIF
;
A
#
# COMPACT_ATOMS: atom_id res chain seq x y z
N MET A 1 -65.70 -5.30 -55.70
CA MET A 1 -66.68 -6.22 -56.32
C MET A 1 -66.08 -6.71 -57.62
N SER A 2 -66.12 -8.01 -57.88
CA SER A 2 -65.36 -8.69 -58.94
C SER A 2 -66.07 -8.61 -60.31
N LEU A 3 -65.35 -8.21 -61.36
CA LEU A 3 -65.78 -8.15 -62.76
C LEU A 3 -66.08 -9.52 -63.43
N LYS A 4 -66.13 -10.61 -62.66
CA LYS A 4 -66.43 -11.96 -63.20
C LYS A 4 -67.92 -12.25 -63.43
N GLU A 5 -68.84 -11.40 -62.98
CA GLU A 5 -70.29 -11.69 -63.07
C GLU A 5 -71.00 -11.07 -64.29
N ILE A 6 -70.35 -10.24 -65.10
CA ILE A 6 -71.02 -9.49 -66.19
C ILE A 6 -70.86 -10.15 -67.59
N VAL A 7 -70.00 -11.16 -67.75
CA VAL A 7 -69.67 -11.73 -69.09
C VAL A 7 -70.52 -12.96 -69.49
N VAL A 8 -71.49 -13.39 -68.68
CA VAL A 8 -72.24 -14.65 -68.95
C VAL A 8 -73.51 -14.49 -69.81
N TYR A 9 -73.92 -13.28 -70.20
CA TYR A 9 -75.22 -13.07 -70.86
C TYR A 9 -75.17 -12.70 -72.37
N ILE A 10 -74.31 -13.31 -73.21
CA ILE A 10 -74.39 -13.07 -74.69
C ILE A 10 -74.25 -14.34 -75.56
N ASN A 11 -74.12 -15.57 -75.03
CA ASN A 11 -73.99 -16.78 -75.85
C ASN A 11 -75.10 -17.82 -75.62
N SER A 12 -76.36 -17.43 -75.79
CA SER A 12 -77.47 -18.39 -75.93
C SER A 12 -78.25 -18.10 -77.21
N GLU A 13 -78.05 -18.95 -78.21
CA GLU A 13 -78.88 -19.01 -79.43
C GLU A 13 -80.34 -19.29 -79.05
N PRO A 14 -81.32 -18.48 -79.51
CA PRO A 14 -82.71 -18.89 -79.47
C PRO A 14 -83.05 -19.74 -80.70
N GLY A 15 -83.73 -20.85 -80.43
CA GLY A 15 -84.19 -21.83 -81.40
C GLY A 15 -85.12 -21.26 -82.47
N SER A 16 -85.10 -21.98 -83.57
CA SER A 16 -85.97 -21.89 -84.73
C SER A 16 -87.45 -21.99 -84.38
N GLU A 17 -88.23 -20.96 -84.71
CA GLU A 17 -89.68 -21.12 -84.97
C GLU A 17 -90.15 -20.18 -86.10
N SER A 18 -90.98 -20.78 -86.94
CA SER A 18 -91.62 -20.39 -88.21
C SER A 18 -91.73 -18.92 -88.68
N TYR A 19 -91.27 -18.72 -89.92
CA TYR A 19 -92.04 -18.24 -91.10
C TYR A 19 -93.00 -17.03 -90.98
N ASP A 20 -92.61 -15.90 -91.57
CA ASP A 20 -93.53 -15.02 -92.32
C ASP A 20 -92.75 -14.29 -93.46
N PRO A 21 -93.01 -14.57 -94.75
CA PRO A 21 -92.28 -14.03 -95.88
C PRO A 21 -93.05 -12.86 -96.51
N SER A 22 -93.08 -11.69 -95.88
CA SER A 22 -93.59 -10.46 -96.52
C SER A 22 -93.20 -9.21 -95.75
N LYS A 23 -92.00 -8.68 -96.03
CA LYS A 23 -91.63 -7.25 -95.96
C LYS A 23 -90.20 -7.06 -96.46
N ARG A 24 -90.08 -6.98 -97.79
CA ARG A 24 -88.93 -6.37 -98.48
C ARG A 24 -89.22 -4.87 -98.64
N TYR A 25 -88.15 -4.08 -98.71
CA TYR A 25 -88.04 -2.60 -98.79
C TYR A 25 -88.02 -1.95 -97.40
N THR A 26 -86.96 -1.28 -96.93
CA THR A 26 -85.96 -0.42 -97.59
C THR A 26 -84.70 -0.22 -96.72
N GLN A 27 -83.55 0.09 -97.38
CA GLN A 27 -82.34 0.79 -96.85
C GLN A 27 -81.46 -0.04 -95.89
N GLU A 28 -80.25 -0.49 -96.20
CA GLU A 28 -79.17 0.09 -97.03
C GLU A 28 -78.93 1.58 -96.78
N ARG A 29 -78.72 1.92 -95.50
CA ARG A 29 -77.97 3.06 -94.97
C ARG A 29 -77.89 2.82 -93.46
N ASN A 30 -76.69 2.78 -92.88
CA ASN A 30 -76.33 2.64 -91.44
C ASN A 30 -75.34 1.50 -91.10
N GLY A 31 -74.76 0.81 -92.10
CA GLY A 31 -73.64 -0.11 -91.87
C GLY A 31 -72.32 0.58 -91.47
N ALA A 32 -72.15 1.87 -91.81
CA ALA A 32 -70.96 2.64 -91.47
C ALA A 32 -70.96 3.19 -90.03
N ASP A 33 -72.13 3.49 -89.47
CA ASP A 33 -72.25 4.05 -88.12
C ASP A 33 -72.21 2.95 -87.04
N TYR A 34 -72.76 1.76 -87.33
CA TYR A 34 -72.63 0.60 -86.44
C TYR A 34 -71.17 0.08 -86.37
N ALA A 35 -70.41 0.15 -87.48
CA ALA A 35 -68.99 -0.19 -87.50
C ALA A 35 -68.13 0.84 -86.75
N LYS A 36 -68.45 2.15 -86.84
CA LYS A 36 -67.80 3.20 -86.05
C LYS A 36 -68.10 3.09 -84.55
N PHE A 37 -69.34 2.77 -84.18
CA PHE A 37 -69.74 2.53 -82.78
C PHE A 37 -69.04 1.31 -82.19
N LYS A 38 -68.99 0.19 -82.92
CA LYS A 38 -68.29 -1.01 -82.46
C LYS A 38 -66.78 -0.77 -82.33
N ALA A 39 -66.18 0.02 -83.23
CA ALA A 39 -64.77 0.40 -83.16
C ALA A 39 -64.45 1.39 -82.02
N SER A 40 -65.35 2.32 -81.67
CA SER A 40 -65.16 3.23 -80.52
C SER A 40 -65.33 2.51 -79.18
N THR A 41 -66.28 1.57 -79.07
CA THR A 41 -66.51 0.79 -77.85
C THR A 41 -65.39 -0.25 -77.62
N ILE A 42 -64.84 -0.84 -78.69
CA ILE A 42 -63.64 -1.70 -78.59
C ILE A 42 -62.41 -0.88 -78.20
N LYS A 43 -62.18 0.30 -78.80
CA LYS A 43 -61.08 1.18 -78.39
C LYS A 43 -61.18 1.67 -76.96
N ASN A 44 -62.39 1.93 -76.46
CA ASN A 44 -62.60 2.38 -75.09
C ASN A 44 -62.43 1.22 -74.08
N THR A 45 -62.88 0.00 -74.42
CA THR A 45 -62.66 -1.17 -73.55
C THR A 45 -61.19 -1.64 -73.55
N GLU A 46 -60.46 -1.49 -74.65
CA GLU A 46 -59.00 -1.70 -74.70
C GLU A 46 -58.24 -0.64 -73.88
N LYS A 47 -58.67 0.62 -73.92
CA LYS A 47 -58.10 1.70 -73.08
C LYS A 47 -58.37 1.50 -71.59
N LEU A 48 -59.59 1.10 -71.23
CA LEU A 48 -59.96 0.76 -69.85
C LEU A 48 -59.15 -0.42 -69.32
N LYS A 49 -59.01 -1.50 -70.11
CA LYS A 49 -58.16 -2.64 -69.72
C LYS A 49 -56.68 -2.25 -69.57
N ALA A 50 -56.17 -1.40 -70.47
CA ALA A 50 -54.80 -0.91 -70.37
C ALA A 50 -54.58 -0.06 -69.10
N GLN A 51 -55.56 0.75 -68.71
CA GLN A 51 -55.49 1.55 -67.48
C GLN A 51 -55.72 0.72 -66.21
N GLU A 52 -56.58 -0.31 -66.25
CA GLU A 52 -56.72 -1.28 -65.15
C GLU A 52 -55.43 -2.08 -64.95
N ASP A 53 -54.79 -2.53 -66.04
CA ASP A 53 -53.49 -3.19 -65.99
C ASP A 53 -52.39 -2.26 -65.44
N GLU A 54 -52.45 -0.95 -65.75
CA GLU A 54 -51.52 0.06 -65.26
C GLU A 54 -51.76 0.40 -63.78
N SER A 55 -53.03 0.48 -63.33
CA SER A 55 -53.40 0.63 -61.92
C SER A 55 -53.00 -0.60 -61.09
N CYS A 56 -53.18 -1.82 -61.62
CA CYS A 56 -52.68 -3.05 -60.99
C CYS A 56 -51.14 -3.06 -60.86
N ARG A 57 -50.41 -2.56 -61.87
CA ARG A 57 -48.95 -2.42 -61.80
C ARG A 57 -48.52 -1.42 -60.73
N LEU A 58 -49.17 -0.25 -60.67
CA LEU A 58 -48.89 0.78 -59.67
C LEU A 58 -49.24 0.32 -58.25
N GLN A 59 -50.34 -0.43 -58.07
CA GLN A 59 -50.70 -1.00 -56.78
C GLN A 59 -49.68 -2.03 -56.31
N ALA A 60 -49.20 -2.90 -57.20
CA ALA A 60 -48.12 -3.85 -56.88
C ALA A 60 -46.82 -3.12 -56.48
N ILE A 61 -46.51 -1.99 -57.11
CA ILE A 61 -45.38 -1.14 -56.74
C ILE A 61 -45.58 -0.52 -55.34
N VAL A 62 -46.76 0.00 -55.04
CA VAL A 62 -47.10 0.56 -53.71
C VAL A 62 -47.01 -0.50 -52.61
N ASP A 63 -47.51 -1.71 -52.85
CA ASP A 63 -47.44 -2.82 -51.90
C ASP A 63 -45.98 -3.26 -51.69
N SER A 64 -45.16 -3.29 -52.75
CA SER A 64 -43.73 -3.60 -52.65
C SER A 64 -42.96 -2.55 -51.84
N TYR A 65 -43.24 -1.25 -52.04
CA TYR A 65 -42.61 -0.18 -51.25
C TYR A 65 -43.12 -0.15 -49.81
N SER A 66 -44.37 -0.57 -49.56
CA SER A 66 -44.94 -0.65 -48.22
C SER A 66 -44.32 -1.80 -47.42
N SER A 67 -44.12 -2.96 -48.04
CA SER A 67 -43.44 -4.10 -47.41
C SER A 67 -41.98 -3.79 -47.07
N THR A 68 -41.24 -3.21 -48.02
CA THR A 68 -39.82 -2.84 -47.82
C THR A 68 -39.65 -1.74 -46.77
N LYS A 69 -40.60 -0.79 -46.67
CA LYS A 69 -40.61 0.20 -45.58
C LYS A 69 -40.77 -0.47 -44.21
N LEU A 70 -41.68 -1.42 -44.09
CA LEU A 70 -41.97 -2.11 -42.83
C LEU A 70 -40.78 -2.95 -42.36
N GLU A 71 -40.11 -3.65 -43.28
CA GLU A 71 -38.87 -4.39 -43.02
C GLU A 71 -37.73 -3.48 -42.50
N LEU A 72 -37.57 -2.29 -43.08
CA LEU A 72 -36.56 -1.32 -42.61
C LEU A 72 -36.91 -0.70 -41.25
N GLU A 73 -38.21 -0.51 -40.94
CA GLU A 73 -38.66 -0.04 -39.63
C GLU A 73 -38.39 -1.07 -38.53
N ASP A 74 -38.60 -2.36 -38.82
CA ASP A 74 -38.25 -3.46 -37.93
C ASP A 74 -36.72 -3.58 -37.74
N GLU A 75 -35.92 -3.44 -38.81
CA GLU A 75 -34.46 -3.40 -38.72
C GLU A 75 -33.97 -2.23 -37.84
N LEU A 76 -34.59 -1.05 -37.99
CA LEU A 76 -34.28 0.12 -37.16
C LEU A 76 -34.62 -0.12 -35.68
N HIS A 77 -35.73 -0.79 -35.39
CA HIS A 77 -36.13 -1.12 -34.01
C HIS A 77 -35.16 -2.11 -33.37
N HIS A 78 -34.77 -3.16 -34.09
CA HIS A 78 -33.78 -4.12 -33.63
C HIS A 78 -32.41 -3.47 -33.36
N LEU A 79 -31.95 -2.57 -34.25
CA LEU A 79 -30.73 -1.79 -34.05
C LEU A 79 -30.79 -0.85 -32.83
N TYR A 80 -31.96 -0.28 -32.53
CA TYR A 80 -32.13 0.58 -31.35
C TYR A 80 -32.04 -0.21 -30.04
N LEU A 81 -32.61 -1.42 -30.00
CA LEU A 81 -32.54 -2.30 -28.83
C LEU A 81 -31.12 -2.78 -28.56
N SER A 82 -30.36 -3.16 -29.59
CA SER A 82 -28.95 -3.54 -29.45
C SER A 82 -28.09 -2.35 -28.99
N PHE A 83 -28.32 -1.15 -29.53
CA PHE A 83 -27.64 0.08 -29.11
C PHE A 83 -27.87 0.40 -27.63
N LYS A 84 -29.10 0.27 -27.14
CA LYS A 84 -29.43 0.50 -25.72
C LYS A 84 -28.70 -0.48 -24.79
N ARG A 85 -28.68 -1.76 -25.13
CA ARG A 85 -27.98 -2.81 -24.37
C ARG A 85 -26.46 -2.56 -24.33
N ALA A 86 -25.87 -2.14 -25.45
CA ALA A 86 -24.44 -1.82 -25.53
C ALA A 86 -24.04 -0.67 -24.59
N ILE A 87 -24.83 0.41 -24.52
CA ILE A 87 -24.59 1.53 -23.60
C ILE A 87 -24.66 1.12 -22.14
N GLU A 88 -25.64 0.29 -21.78
CA GLU A 88 -25.80 -0.21 -20.41
C GLU A 88 -24.63 -1.10 -20.00
N ALA A 89 -24.16 -1.96 -20.91
CA ALA A 89 -22.98 -2.80 -20.69
C ALA A 89 -21.69 -1.98 -20.52
N GLU A 90 -21.50 -0.90 -21.30
CA GLU A 90 -20.32 -0.04 -21.18
C GLU A 90 -20.29 0.73 -19.85
N LYS A 91 -21.43 1.25 -19.39
CA LYS A 91 -21.56 1.88 -18.07
C LYS A 91 -21.21 0.91 -16.95
N GLU A 92 -21.66 -0.34 -17.05
CA GLU A 92 -21.37 -1.37 -16.05
C GLU A 92 -19.88 -1.74 -16.06
N LYS A 93 -19.25 -1.80 -17.24
CA LYS A 93 -17.82 -2.03 -17.42
C LYS A 93 -16.99 -0.92 -16.76
N ASP A 94 -17.38 0.34 -16.93
CA ASP A 94 -16.68 1.47 -16.32
C ASP A 94 -16.89 1.55 -14.81
N ALA A 95 -18.09 1.26 -14.31
CA ALA A 95 -18.35 1.13 -12.88
C ALA A 95 -17.49 0.01 -12.25
N LEU A 96 -17.36 -1.13 -12.93
CA LEU A 96 -16.51 -2.24 -12.50
C LEU A 96 -15.02 -1.86 -12.49
N LYS A 97 -14.54 -1.13 -13.52
CA LYS A 97 -13.16 -0.60 -13.54
C LYS A 97 -12.91 0.36 -12.38
N GLN A 98 -13.86 1.23 -12.06
CA GLN A 98 -13.70 2.18 -10.96
C GLN A 98 -13.66 1.46 -9.60
N ARG A 99 -14.50 0.44 -9.40
CA ARG A 99 -14.47 -0.41 -8.20
C ARG A 99 -13.13 -1.15 -8.06
N LYS A 100 -12.58 -1.65 -9.17
CA LYS A 100 -11.24 -2.28 -9.21
C LYS A 100 -10.11 -1.33 -8.80
N ARG A 101 -10.15 -0.07 -9.26
CA ARG A 101 -9.15 0.94 -8.86
C ARG A 101 -9.21 1.22 -7.37
N LYS A 102 -10.41 1.50 -6.84
CA LYS A 102 -10.60 1.77 -5.40
C LYS A 102 -10.10 0.62 -4.52
N HIS A 103 -10.45 -0.62 -4.87
CA HIS A 103 -10.00 -1.79 -4.11
C HIS A 103 -8.47 -1.97 -4.17
N ARG A 104 -7.84 -1.75 -5.33
CA ARG A 104 -6.38 -1.78 -5.45
C ARG A 104 -5.71 -0.70 -4.61
N ASP A 105 -6.26 0.51 -4.60
CA ASP A 105 -5.72 1.62 -3.81
C ASP A 105 -5.87 1.35 -2.30
N GLU A 106 -7.02 0.81 -1.87
CA GLU A 106 -7.26 0.40 -0.47
C GLU A 106 -6.30 -0.71 -0.03
N MET A 107 -6.07 -1.73 -0.88
CA MET A 107 -5.11 -2.78 -0.59
C MET A 107 -3.67 -2.27 -0.57
N ALA A 108 -3.29 -1.40 -1.51
CA ALA A 108 -1.97 -0.78 -1.52
C ALA A 108 -1.72 0.04 -0.23
N GLN A 109 -2.74 0.74 0.27
CA GLN A 109 -2.64 1.45 1.56
C GLN A 109 -2.49 0.51 2.75
N LYS A 110 -3.22 -0.62 2.78
CA LYS A 110 -3.07 -1.63 3.84
C LYS A 110 -1.68 -2.24 3.85
N VAL A 111 -1.19 -2.69 2.70
CA VAL A 111 0.16 -3.25 2.54
C VAL A 111 1.24 -2.24 2.90
N ALA A 112 1.07 -0.97 2.53
CA ALA A 112 2.02 0.08 2.90
C ALA A 112 2.09 0.31 4.42
N LYS A 113 0.95 0.31 5.11
CA LYS A 113 0.91 0.41 6.59
C LYS A 113 1.58 -0.79 7.25
N GLU A 114 1.30 -2.00 6.78
CA GLU A 114 1.94 -3.23 7.28
C GLU A 114 3.46 -3.22 7.07
N ALA A 115 3.93 -2.79 5.90
CA ALA A 115 5.35 -2.69 5.60
C ALA A 115 6.09 -1.77 6.58
N VAL A 116 5.46 -0.67 7.02
CA VAL A 116 6.02 0.23 8.03
C VAL A 116 6.14 -0.46 9.39
N HIS A 117 5.10 -1.18 9.84
CA HIS A 117 5.14 -1.93 11.11
C HIS A 117 6.19 -3.05 11.07
N VAL A 118 6.29 -3.78 9.96
CA VAL A 118 7.31 -4.82 9.77
C VAL A 118 8.73 -4.23 9.80
N ALA A 119 8.96 -3.11 9.11
CA ALA A 119 10.26 -2.44 9.12
C ALA A 119 10.66 -1.98 10.53
N LYS A 120 9.71 -1.39 11.28
CA LYS A 120 9.93 -0.96 12.67
C LYS A 120 10.23 -2.14 13.59
N LYS A 121 9.52 -3.28 13.43
CA LYS A 121 9.79 -4.50 14.18
C LYS A 121 11.21 -5.02 13.93
N VAL A 122 11.63 -5.11 12.67
CA VAL A 122 13.00 -5.55 12.30
C VAL A 122 14.05 -4.61 12.91
N GLN A 123 13.80 -3.30 12.93
CA GLN A 123 14.68 -2.34 13.58
C GLN A 123 14.77 -2.57 15.10
N LEU A 124 13.66 -2.80 15.79
CA LEU A 124 13.68 -3.07 17.24
C LEU A 124 14.39 -4.40 17.56
N GLU A 125 14.17 -5.45 16.75
CA GLU A 125 14.85 -6.74 16.90
C GLU A 125 16.37 -6.62 16.75
N THR A 126 16.83 -5.88 15.74
CA THR A 126 18.26 -5.65 15.53
C THR A 126 18.88 -4.90 16.69
N GLN A 127 18.22 -3.87 17.23
CA GLN A 127 18.68 -3.16 18.42
C GLN A 127 18.75 -4.07 19.66
N SER A 128 17.73 -4.89 19.90
CA SER A 128 17.69 -5.83 21.02
C SER A 128 18.81 -6.87 20.92
N LYS A 129 19.08 -7.41 19.72
CA LYS A 129 20.19 -8.35 19.48
C LYS A 129 21.55 -7.71 19.75
N LEU A 130 21.78 -6.48 19.29
CA LEU A 130 23.04 -5.78 19.53
C LEU A 130 23.32 -5.56 21.02
N LYS A 131 22.31 -5.12 21.78
CA LYS A 131 22.43 -4.96 23.24
C LYS A 131 22.64 -6.29 23.97
N THR A 132 22.00 -7.36 23.50
CA THR A 132 22.19 -8.70 24.06
C THR A 132 23.63 -9.17 23.87
N GLU A 133 24.20 -8.94 22.68
CA GLU A 133 25.60 -9.24 22.38
C GLU A 133 26.55 -8.42 23.28
N GLU A 134 26.25 -7.13 23.50
CA GLU A 134 27.01 -6.28 24.42
C GLU A 134 27.02 -6.85 25.85
N ILE A 135 25.87 -7.29 26.37
CA ILE A 135 25.79 -7.97 27.67
C ILE A 135 26.64 -9.25 27.70
N LEU A 136 26.62 -10.06 26.63
CA LEU A 136 27.44 -11.27 26.57
C LEU A 136 28.92 -10.93 26.65
N GLN A 137 29.38 -9.91 25.93
CA GLN A 137 30.77 -9.45 25.98
C GLN A 137 31.14 -8.92 27.36
N LEU A 138 30.26 -8.16 28.01
CA LEU A 138 30.43 -7.68 29.39
C LEU A 138 30.53 -8.86 30.38
N ARG A 139 29.67 -9.87 30.24
CA ARG A 139 29.69 -11.09 31.08
C ARG A 139 30.94 -11.92 30.88
N VAL A 140 31.43 -12.05 29.63
CA VAL A 140 32.69 -12.73 29.33
C VAL A 140 33.85 -12.01 30.02
N ARG A 141 33.92 -10.68 29.91
CA ARG A 141 34.94 -9.88 30.61
C ARG A 141 34.90 -10.08 32.13
N ASN A 142 33.72 -9.99 32.74
CA ASN A 142 33.52 -10.26 34.18
C ASN A 142 33.92 -11.69 34.58
N SER A 143 33.63 -12.69 33.75
CA SER A 143 34.03 -14.08 33.99
C SER A 143 35.54 -14.25 33.99
N VAL A 144 36.24 -13.64 33.02
CA VAL A 144 37.71 -13.71 32.96
C VAL A 144 38.33 -12.94 34.13
N LEU A 145 37.80 -11.78 34.48
CA LEU A 145 38.24 -10.99 35.64
C LEU A 145 38.08 -11.80 36.94
N LYS A 146 36.91 -12.42 37.14
CA LYS A 146 36.65 -13.29 38.30
C LYS A 146 37.62 -14.47 38.38
N LYS A 147 37.92 -15.12 37.24
CA LYS A 147 38.93 -16.20 37.18
C LYS A 147 40.34 -15.69 37.53
N LYS A 148 40.69 -14.48 37.11
CA LYS A 148 41.98 -13.86 37.40
C LYS A 148 42.10 -13.50 38.88
N LEU A 149 41.07 -12.86 39.44
CA LEU A 149 40.96 -12.60 40.88
C LEU A 149 41.02 -13.89 41.69
N LEU A 150 40.36 -14.96 41.27
CA LEU A 150 40.41 -16.25 41.96
C LEU A 150 41.84 -16.84 42.04
N ARG A 151 42.69 -16.53 41.06
CA ARG A 151 44.10 -16.97 41.05
C ARG A 151 45.00 -16.08 41.92
N THR A 152 44.79 -14.77 41.89
CA THR A 152 45.64 -13.81 42.59
C THR A 152 45.21 -13.58 44.03
N ASP A 153 43.91 -13.43 44.28
CA ASP A 153 43.32 -13.20 45.59
C ASP A 153 42.01 -14.00 45.76
N PRO A 154 42.11 -15.29 46.15
CA PRO A 154 40.95 -16.15 46.36
C PRO A 154 40.03 -15.64 47.49
N HIS A 155 40.56 -14.94 48.49
CA HIS A 155 39.78 -14.46 49.63
C HIS A 155 38.83 -13.34 49.23
N VAL A 156 39.23 -12.48 48.30
CA VAL A 156 38.36 -11.46 47.72
C VAL A 156 37.16 -12.10 47.01
N VAL A 157 37.37 -13.14 46.19
CA VAL A 157 36.26 -13.81 45.49
C VAL A 157 35.32 -14.54 46.46
N LYS A 158 35.88 -15.19 47.49
CA LYS A 158 35.08 -15.85 48.54
C LYS A 158 34.26 -14.85 49.35
N THR A 159 34.86 -13.73 49.74
CA THR A 159 34.19 -12.65 50.46
C THR A 159 33.07 -12.04 49.61
N PHE A 160 33.34 -11.76 48.34
CA PHE A 160 32.34 -11.27 47.39
C PHE A 160 31.15 -12.24 47.29
N THR A 161 31.42 -13.53 47.15
CA THR A 161 30.38 -14.56 47.09
C THR A 161 29.58 -14.63 48.39
N TRP A 162 30.25 -14.50 49.55
CA TRP A 162 29.58 -14.48 50.84
C TRP A 162 28.65 -13.27 51.00
N ILE A 163 29.10 -12.06 50.63
CA ILE A 163 28.27 -10.84 50.64
C ILE A 163 27.02 -11.03 49.77
N GLN A 164 27.16 -11.65 48.58
CA GLN A 164 26.02 -11.90 47.70
C GLN A 164 24.95 -12.82 48.30
N HIS A 165 25.33 -13.80 49.13
CA HIS A 165 24.39 -14.72 49.79
C HIS A 165 23.78 -14.14 51.08
N ASN A 166 24.37 -13.08 51.63
CA ASN A 166 24.00 -12.48 52.90
C ASN A 166 23.67 -10.99 52.74
N LYS A 167 23.14 -10.59 51.58
CA LYS A 167 22.82 -9.17 51.27
C LYS A 167 21.83 -8.58 52.26
N ASP A 168 20.94 -9.41 52.80
CA ASP A 168 19.93 -9.11 53.81
C ASP A 168 20.51 -8.71 55.18
N LEU A 169 21.77 -9.04 55.46
CA LEU A 169 22.46 -8.64 56.69
C LEU A 169 22.93 -7.18 56.67
N PHE A 170 22.95 -6.54 55.50
CA PHE A 170 23.49 -5.19 55.31
C PHE A 170 22.37 -4.16 55.19
N LYS A 171 22.58 -3.00 55.79
CA LYS A 171 21.66 -1.86 55.73
C LYS A 171 21.84 -1.05 54.45
N GLY A 172 23.08 -0.89 53.98
CA GLY A 172 23.44 -0.15 52.77
C GLY A 172 24.21 -0.97 51.76
N GLU A 173 24.74 -0.28 50.76
CA GLU A 173 25.53 -0.94 49.71
C GLU A 173 26.94 -1.24 50.22
N VAL A 174 27.39 -2.47 49.98
CA VAL A 174 28.78 -2.86 50.17
C VAL A 174 29.42 -3.00 48.79
N TYR A 175 30.19 -1.99 48.39
CA TYR A 175 30.89 -1.98 47.12
C TYR A 175 32.01 -3.01 47.11
N ASN A 176 31.99 -3.88 46.10
CA ASN A 176 32.66 -5.17 46.19
C ASN A 176 33.28 -5.65 44.86
N PRO A 177 34.58 -5.94 44.84
CA PRO A 177 35.65 -5.05 45.31
C PRO A 177 35.54 -3.65 44.67
N ALA A 178 36.30 -2.65 45.13
CA ALA A 178 36.24 -1.27 44.63
C ALA A 178 36.38 -1.14 43.09
N LEU A 179 37.05 -2.09 42.44
CA LEU A 179 37.14 -2.19 40.98
C LEU A 179 35.82 -2.48 40.26
N SER A 180 34.85 -3.14 40.91
CA SER A 180 33.60 -3.60 40.30
C SER A 180 32.68 -2.44 39.87
N PRO A 181 32.38 -1.44 40.72
CA PRO A 181 31.56 -0.30 40.31
C PRO A 181 32.31 0.72 39.44
N MET A 182 33.61 0.52 39.20
CA MET A 182 34.48 1.48 38.52
C MET A 182 34.58 1.19 37.02
N THR A 183 34.53 2.24 36.20
CA THR A 183 34.76 2.18 34.75
C THR A 183 35.69 3.31 34.34
N LEU A 184 36.62 3.02 33.44
CA LEU A 184 37.59 3.99 32.96
C LEU A 184 37.08 4.66 31.68
N LYS A 185 37.14 5.99 31.60
CA LYS A 185 36.69 6.76 30.42
C LYS A 185 37.54 6.49 29.19
N ASP A 186 38.86 6.33 29.39
CA ASP A 186 39.82 6.09 28.32
C ASP A 186 40.76 4.95 28.71
N ASN A 187 40.60 3.81 28.04
CA ASN A 187 41.33 2.58 28.36
C ASN A 187 42.84 2.69 28.13
N ARG A 188 43.32 3.71 27.40
CA ARG A 188 44.76 3.96 27.20
C ARG A 188 45.49 4.33 28.48
N TYR A 189 44.77 4.83 29.48
CA TYR A 189 45.32 5.21 30.77
C TYR A 189 45.23 4.10 31.83
N ALA A 190 44.75 2.90 31.45
CA ALA A 190 44.45 1.84 32.41
C ALA A 190 45.67 1.44 33.25
N ASP A 191 46.83 1.34 32.61
CA ASP A 191 48.08 0.94 33.26
C ASP A 191 48.50 1.97 34.33
N GLN A 192 48.46 3.25 33.98
CA GLN A 192 48.82 4.35 34.88
C GLN A 192 47.84 4.45 36.05
N VAL A 193 46.53 4.39 35.77
CA VAL A 193 45.50 4.50 36.79
C VAL A 193 45.56 3.32 37.76
N GLU A 194 45.76 2.10 37.25
CA GLU A 194 45.88 0.90 38.08
C GLU A 194 47.12 0.94 38.98
N ALA A 195 48.27 1.38 38.45
CA ALA A 195 49.49 1.52 39.23
C ALA A 195 49.38 2.61 40.32
N ILE A 196 48.67 3.71 40.05
CA ILE A 196 48.46 4.80 41.00
C ILE A 196 47.53 4.36 42.14
N ILE A 197 46.41 3.70 41.83
CA ILE A 197 45.48 3.22 42.86
C ILE A 197 46.11 2.08 43.67
N GLY A 198 46.79 1.17 42.99
CA GLY A 198 47.43 -0.01 43.57
C GLY A 198 46.45 -1.17 43.79
N PRO A 199 46.94 -2.42 43.76
CA PRO A 199 46.10 -3.62 43.78
C PRO A 199 45.27 -3.76 45.06
N ALA A 200 45.82 -3.40 46.23
CA ALA A 200 45.12 -3.49 47.50
C ALA A 200 43.88 -2.57 47.57
N ASN A 201 43.99 -1.35 47.03
CA ASN A 201 42.88 -0.40 46.99
C ASN A 201 41.86 -0.74 45.89
N LEU A 202 42.25 -1.48 44.86
CA LEU A 202 41.32 -1.99 43.85
C LEU A 202 40.52 -3.20 44.34
N THR A 203 41.13 -4.06 45.16
CA THR A 203 40.50 -5.29 45.67
C THR A 203 39.85 -5.15 47.05
N GLN A 204 39.89 -3.96 47.65
CA GLN A 204 39.22 -3.70 48.92
C GLN A 204 37.69 -3.66 48.80
N PHE A 205 37.02 -3.91 49.92
CA PHE A 205 35.58 -3.74 50.10
C PHE A 205 35.30 -2.39 50.76
N ILE A 206 34.37 -1.63 50.19
CA ILE A 206 33.99 -0.31 50.70
C ILE A 206 32.55 -0.40 51.21
N CYS A 207 32.35 -0.16 52.50
CA CYS A 207 31.02 -0.15 53.12
C CYS A 207 30.52 1.30 53.25
N GLU A 208 29.25 1.56 52.93
CA GLU A 208 28.64 2.88 53.11
C GLU A 208 28.43 3.22 54.60
N PHE A 209 27.97 2.24 55.39
CA PHE A 209 27.67 2.44 56.81
C PHE A 209 28.67 1.73 57.74
N GLU A 210 28.91 2.34 58.89
CA GLU A 210 29.77 1.76 59.94
C GLU A 210 29.23 0.40 60.44
N VAL A 211 27.91 0.27 60.51
CA VAL A 211 27.23 -0.97 60.93
C VAL A 211 27.57 -2.11 59.98
N ASP A 212 27.50 -1.86 58.67
CA ASP A 212 27.81 -2.85 57.63
C ASP A 212 29.28 -3.24 57.66
N TYR A 213 30.18 -2.28 57.91
CA TYR A 213 31.59 -2.55 58.13
C TYR A 213 31.83 -3.49 59.32
N LYS A 214 31.15 -3.26 60.45
CA LYS A 214 31.28 -4.11 61.64
C LYS A 214 30.75 -5.53 61.37
N VAL A 215 29.62 -5.65 60.69
CA VAL A 215 29.03 -6.95 60.28
C VAL A 215 30.00 -7.70 59.38
N LEU A 216 30.49 -7.05 58.33
CA LEU A 216 31.40 -7.66 57.36
C LEU A 216 32.73 -8.04 58.02
N ARG A 217 33.30 -7.16 58.86
CA ARG A 217 34.56 -7.42 59.57
C ARG A 217 34.44 -8.63 60.50
N THR A 218 33.34 -8.75 61.22
CA THR A 218 33.08 -9.90 62.12
C THR A 218 32.97 -11.19 61.34
N ALA A 219 32.21 -11.18 60.23
CA ALA A 219 32.07 -12.34 59.36
C ALA A 219 33.41 -12.78 58.77
N ILE A 220 34.19 -11.83 58.24
CA ILE A 220 35.49 -12.10 57.58
C ILE A 220 36.53 -12.64 58.57
N ASN A 221 36.55 -12.11 59.80
CA ASN A 221 37.40 -12.65 60.86
C ASN A 221 36.99 -14.08 61.23
N THR A 222 35.69 -14.39 61.27
CA THR A 222 35.17 -15.72 61.60
C THR A 222 35.46 -16.74 60.50
N LEU A 223 35.42 -16.30 59.23
CA LEU A 223 35.72 -17.11 58.05
C LEU A 223 37.22 -17.17 57.72
N GLU A 224 38.07 -16.49 58.50
CA GLU A 224 39.51 -16.36 58.29
C GLU A 224 39.90 -15.84 56.89
N TYR A 225 39.09 -14.93 56.34
CA TYR A 225 39.35 -14.32 55.04
C TYR A 225 40.31 -13.13 55.19
N ARG A 226 41.35 -13.09 54.34
CA ARG A 226 42.34 -12.01 54.33
C ARG A 226 41.97 -11.01 53.24
N VAL A 227 41.15 -10.03 53.55
CA VAL A 227 40.77 -8.95 52.62
C VAL A 227 40.81 -7.59 53.30
N HIS A 228 41.00 -6.55 52.49
CA HIS A 228 40.92 -5.17 52.95
C HIS A 228 39.46 -4.72 52.95
N ILE A 229 39.01 -4.17 54.09
CA ILE A 229 37.68 -3.57 54.23
C ILE A 229 37.89 -2.17 54.76
N ILE A 230 37.20 -1.20 54.18
CA ILE A 230 37.21 0.17 54.64
C ILE A 230 35.79 0.71 54.81
N TRP A 231 35.64 1.53 55.83
CA TRP A 231 34.56 2.47 55.98
C TRP A 231 35.18 3.81 56.32
N THR A 232 34.60 4.88 55.80
CA THR A 232 35.06 6.24 56.06
C THR A 232 33.85 7.13 56.28
N ASP A 233 33.92 7.94 57.34
CA ASP A 233 32.92 8.95 57.62
C ASP A 233 33.25 10.20 56.81
N PHE A 234 32.43 10.49 55.79
CA PHE A 234 32.59 11.68 54.98
C PHE A 234 31.83 12.84 55.62
N SER A 235 32.53 13.94 55.92
CA SER A 235 31.85 15.16 56.30
C SER A 235 31.04 15.70 55.12
N THR A 236 29.78 16.08 55.37
CA THR A 236 28.91 16.71 54.35
C THR A 236 29.43 18.08 53.90
N GLU A 237 30.36 18.68 54.64
CA GLU A 237 30.93 20.00 54.35
C GLU A 237 32.12 19.96 53.38
N HIS A 238 32.69 18.77 53.12
CA HIS A 238 33.92 18.64 52.33
C HIS A 238 33.70 17.84 51.05
N ASP A 239 34.04 18.43 49.91
CA ASP A 239 34.07 17.74 48.63
C ASP A 239 35.45 17.10 48.41
N TYR A 240 35.58 15.84 48.82
CA TYR A 240 36.79 15.04 48.67
C TYR A 240 37.15 14.73 47.21
N SER A 241 36.21 14.91 46.28
CA SER A 241 36.46 14.71 44.84
C SER A 241 37.13 15.91 44.19
N LYS A 242 37.07 17.09 44.85
CA LYS A 242 37.65 18.31 44.34
C LYS A 242 39.18 18.22 44.34
N THR A 243 39.77 18.53 43.20
CA THR A 243 41.22 18.65 43.08
C THR A 243 41.71 19.92 43.77
N SER A 244 42.83 19.82 44.48
CA SER A 244 43.45 20.97 45.18
C SER A 244 44.14 21.95 44.22
N LEU A 245 44.44 21.52 43.00
CA LEU A 245 45.01 22.30 41.90
C LEU A 245 43.94 22.49 40.80
N GLU A 246 43.73 23.72 40.35
CA GLU A 246 42.82 23.96 39.22
C GLU A 246 43.47 23.50 37.91
N ALA A 247 42.67 23.03 36.95
CA ALA A 247 43.19 22.59 35.64
C ALA A 247 44.00 23.69 34.91
N ALA A 248 43.71 24.96 35.18
CA ALA A 248 44.46 26.11 34.68
C ALA A 248 45.89 26.22 35.26
N GLU A 249 46.14 25.65 36.44
CA GLU A 249 47.47 25.61 37.08
C GLU A 249 48.32 24.42 36.60
N LEU A 250 47.75 23.52 35.79
CA LEU A 250 48.48 22.48 35.06
C LEU A 250 49.10 22.98 33.74
N GLU A 251 48.57 24.07 33.17
CA GLU A 251 49.07 24.70 31.93
C GLU A 251 50.58 25.04 31.94
N PRO A 252 51.18 25.51 33.07
CA PRO A 252 52.63 25.74 33.15
C PRO A 252 53.47 24.47 33.01
N TYR A 253 52.93 23.30 33.34
CA TYR A 253 53.61 22.00 33.30
C TYR A 253 53.50 21.30 31.94
N ARG A 254 53.26 22.08 30.86
CA ARG A 254 53.20 21.69 29.44
C ARG A 254 53.05 20.18 29.20
N ASN A 255 51.82 19.77 28.88
CA ASN A 255 51.39 18.43 28.45
C ASN A 255 50.88 17.47 29.54
N MET A 256 50.54 17.93 30.75
CA MET A 256 49.72 17.15 31.68
C MET A 256 48.24 17.36 31.38
N HIS A 257 47.56 16.28 30.95
CA HIS A 257 46.26 16.43 30.29
C HIS A 257 45.08 16.30 31.25
N ARG A 258 45.18 15.43 32.26
CA ARG A 258 44.05 15.00 33.10
C ARG A 258 44.53 14.54 34.48
N PHE A 259 43.69 14.69 35.50
CA PHE A 259 43.87 14.00 36.78
C PHE A 259 43.32 12.57 36.72
N VAL A 260 43.79 11.69 37.62
CA VAL A 260 43.31 10.31 37.71
C VAL A 260 41.81 10.27 38.02
N SER A 261 41.33 11.14 38.92
CA SER A 261 39.90 11.27 39.26
C SER A 261 39.03 11.50 38.03
N ASP A 262 39.47 12.34 37.10
CA ASP A 262 38.71 12.70 35.89
C ASP A 262 38.55 11.53 34.92
N LEU A 263 39.47 10.56 34.96
CA LEU A 263 39.47 9.39 34.09
C LEU A 263 38.53 8.29 34.59
N ILE A 264 38.13 8.35 35.86
CA ILE A 264 37.36 7.31 36.53
C ILE A 264 35.87 7.70 36.59
N ILE A 265 35.01 6.73 36.33
CA ILE A 265 33.56 6.80 36.58
C ILE A 265 33.25 5.74 37.63
N ALA A 266 32.77 6.16 38.80
CA ALA A 266 32.33 5.30 39.88
C ALA A 266 31.35 6.06 40.80
N PRO A 267 30.61 5.38 41.70
CA PRO A 267 29.79 6.03 42.71
C PRO A 267 30.60 7.05 43.53
N THR A 268 30.00 8.19 43.88
CA THR A 268 30.66 9.28 44.59
C THR A 268 31.37 8.81 45.87
N PHE A 269 30.74 7.90 46.62
CA PHE A 269 31.32 7.32 47.82
C PHE A 269 32.64 6.56 47.53
N VAL A 270 32.69 5.80 46.44
CA VAL A 270 33.89 5.07 46.01
C VAL A 270 34.98 6.04 45.57
N ILE A 271 34.64 7.06 44.77
CA ILE A 271 35.61 8.09 44.33
C ILE A 271 36.20 8.81 45.54
N ASN A 272 35.37 9.28 46.47
CA ASN A 272 35.83 10.00 47.67
C ASN A 272 36.74 9.12 48.55
N THR A 273 36.41 7.83 48.68
CA THR A 273 37.23 6.87 49.42
C THR A 273 38.61 6.72 48.76
N LEU A 274 38.64 6.57 47.43
CA LEU A 274 39.89 6.49 46.68
C LEU A 274 40.68 7.80 46.70
N CYS A 275 40.02 8.97 46.68
CA CYS A 275 40.68 10.26 46.87
C CYS A 275 41.39 10.32 48.22
N LEU A 276 40.79 9.84 49.30
CA LEU A 276 41.43 9.81 50.61
C LEU A 276 42.58 8.81 50.70
N GLN A 277 42.45 7.63 50.08
CA GLN A 277 43.45 6.56 50.21
C GLN A 277 44.64 6.68 49.25
N SER A 278 44.39 7.06 48.00
CA SER A 278 45.41 7.12 46.94
C SER A 278 45.57 8.50 46.31
N ASN A 279 44.87 9.53 46.82
CA ASN A 279 45.01 10.92 46.38
C ASN A 279 44.81 11.10 44.87
N ILE A 280 43.92 10.31 44.27
CA ILE A 280 43.68 10.27 42.82
C ILE A 280 43.23 11.62 42.24
N ASN A 281 42.62 12.47 43.05
CA ASN A 281 42.23 13.82 42.65
C ASN A 281 43.42 14.73 42.37
N ASN A 282 44.57 14.50 43.00
CA ASN A 282 45.74 15.39 42.93
C ASN A 282 46.91 14.83 42.12
N ILE A 283 46.73 13.70 41.42
CA ILE A 283 47.78 13.07 40.63
C ILE A 283 47.50 13.30 39.14
N PRO A 284 48.28 14.16 38.47
CA PRO A 284 48.14 14.34 37.03
C PRO A 284 48.84 13.23 36.25
N ILE A 285 48.28 12.93 35.07
CA ILE A 285 48.78 11.92 34.15
C ILE A 285 49.00 12.53 32.76
N THR A 286 50.06 12.07 32.10
CA THR A 286 50.25 12.23 30.65
C THR A 286 50.79 10.97 30.01
N LEU A 287 50.32 10.66 28.81
CA LEU A 287 50.88 9.57 27.98
C LEU A 287 52.11 10.03 27.18
N ASN A 288 52.33 11.34 27.06
CA ASN A 288 53.42 11.89 26.25
C ASN A 288 54.74 11.82 27.04
N PRO A 289 55.73 11.02 26.60
CA PRO A 289 57.01 10.88 27.30
C PRO A 289 57.95 12.09 27.11
N THR A 290 57.52 13.10 26.34
CA THR A 290 58.31 14.30 26.04
C THR A 290 58.32 15.33 27.15
N ALA A 291 57.51 15.13 28.20
CA ALA A 291 57.53 15.99 29.39
C ALA A 291 58.80 15.70 30.22
N ASP A 292 59.59 16.73 30.51
CA ASP A 292 60.77 16.61 31.37
C ASP A 292 60.33 16.48 32.85
N PRO A 293 60.56 15.33 33.50
CA PRO A 293 60.16 15.10 34.88
C PRO A 293 60.86 16.02 35.88
N SER A 294 61.98 16.65 35.51
CA SER A 294 62.77 17.52 36.39
C SER A 294 62.10 18.87 36.65
N GLN A 295 61.15 19.28 35.79
CA GLN A 295 60.47 20.58 35.86
C GLN A 295 59.19 20.53 36.71
N ILE A 296 58.72 19.34 37.07
CA ILE A 296 57.43 19.12 37.72
C ILE A 296 57.65 19.06 39.24
N LYS A 297 57.04 20.00 39.96
CA LYS A 297 57.15 20.13 41.43
C LYS A 297 55.93 19.56 42.16
N LEU A 298 55.34 18.49 41.61
CA LEU A 298 54.19 17.82 42.18
C LEU A 298 54.63 16.60 42.98
N PRO A 299 53.96 16.28 44.11
CA PRO A 299 54.37 15.19 45.00
C PRO A 299 54.30 13.82 44.32
N SER A 300 53.36 13.62 43.41
CA SER A 300 53.21 12.39 42.64
C SER A 300 52.61 12.70 41.27
N PHE A 301 53.16 12.11 40.22
CA PHE A 301 52.67 12.28 38.84
C PHE A 301 53.12 11.13 37.94
N ALA A 302 52.38 10.87 36.86
CA ALA A 302 52.70 9.82 35.89
C ALA A 302 52.98 10.38 34.50
N ILE A 303 54.06 9.91 33.87
CA ILE A 303 54.48 10.28 32.52
C ILE A 303 54.76 9.00 31.73
N GLY A 304 54.03 8.79 30.64
CA GLY A 304 54.17 7.62 29.80
C GLY A 304 53.98 6.34 30.62
N ASN A 305 55.05 5.55 30.75
CA ASN A 305 55.04 4.30 31.50
C ASN A 305 55.76 4.38 32.85
N ASP A 306 56.01 5.59 33.35
CA ASP A 306 56.77 5.84 34.57
C ASP A 306 55.94 6.65 35.57
N LEU A 307 55.92 6.19 36.82
CA LEU A 307 55.31 6.88 37.96
C LEU A 307 56.42 7.52 38.79
N TYR A 308 56.32 8.82 38.98
CA TYR A 308 57.28 9.61 39.76
C TYR A 308 56.66 10.01 41.09
N LYS A 309 57.41 9.85 42.17
CA LYS A 309 57.06 10.35 43.51
C LYS A 309 58.22 11.19 44.05
N ILE A 310 57.91 12.43 44.41
CA ILE A 310 58.86 13.35 45.02
C ILE A 310 58.66 13.30 46.53
N HIS A 311 59.72 12.90 47.24
CA HIS A 311 59.76 12.88 48.69
C HIS A 311 60.51 14.12 49.17
N THR A 312 59.82 15.00 49.89
CA THR A 312 60.45 16.09 50.64
C THR A 312 60.64 15.63 52.08
N THR A 313 61.89 15.54 52.53
CA THR A 313 62.17 15.26 53.94
C THR A 313 62.02 16.55 54.74
N SER A 314 61.30 16.50 55.86
CA SER A 314 61.13 17.64 56.78
C SER A 314 62.48 18.17 57.30
N ASP A 315 63.45 17.27 57.48
CA ASP A 315 64.67 17.54 58.24
C ASP A 315 65.88 17.93 57.38
N ASN A 316 65.80 17.73 56.06
CA ASN A 316 66.84 18.11 55.11
C ASN A 316 66.17 18.68 53.86
N HIS A 317 66.60 19.85 53.40
CA HIS A 317 66.08 20.54 52.21
C HIS A 317 66.42 19.81 50.87
N HIS A 318 66.67 18.50 50.93
CA HIS A 318 66.90 17.65 49.78
C HIS A 318 65.60 16.95 49.39
N SER A 319 65.10 17.23 48.20
CA SER A 319 64.00 16.48 47.59
C SER A 319 64.57 15.24 46.89
N GLY A 320 64.18 14.05 47.34
CA GLY A 320 64.47 12.80 46.65
C GLY A 320 63.38 12.49 45.62
N GLN A 321 63.75 11.99 44.45
CA GLN A 321 62.79 11.51 43.44
C GLN A 321 62.88 9.99 43.33
N SER A 322 61.75 9.32 43.50
CA SER A 322 61.59 7.90 43.22
C SER A 322 60.91 7.72 41.87
N LYS A 323 61.47 6.85 41.04
CA LYS A 323 60.93 6.46 39.74
C LYS A 323 60.52 4.99 39.81
N MET A 324 59.27 4.70 39.43
CA MET A 324 58.74 3.34 39.36
C MET A 324 58.20 3.07 37.96
N ASN A 325 58.52 1.90 37.42
CA ASN A 325 57.96 1.46 36.15
C ASN A 325 56.51 0.98 36.35
N ILE A 326 55.62 1.47 35.49
CA ILE A 326 54.20 1.09 35.50
C ILE A 326 54.07 -0.29 34.85
N LEU A 327 53.36 -1.18 35.54
CA LEU A 327 53.05 -2.51 35.04
C LEU A 327 51.75 -2.47 34.22
N PRO A 328 51.59 -3.36 33.22
CA PRO A 328 50.34 -3.47 32.48
C PRO A 328 49.14 -3.73 33.39
N SER A 329 48.04 -3.02 33.15
CA SER A 329 46.81 -3.14 33.90
C SER A 329 46.23 -4.55 33.78
N ILE A 330 45.88 -5.11 34.93
CA ILE A 330 45.30 -6.43 35.08
C ILE A 330 43.79 -6.34 35.33
N TYR A 331 43.33 -5.31 36.06
CA TYR A 331 41.98 -5.19 36.58
C TYR A 331 41.14 -4.19 35.77
N LEU A 332 41.64 -2.97 35.51
CA LEU A 332 40.82 -1.89 34.93
C LEU A 332 40.47 -2.08 33.46
N GLN A 333 41.34 -2.74 32.68
CA GLN A 333 41.01 -3.13 31.29
C GLN A 333 39.84 -4.13 31.22
N MET A 334 39.57 -4.85 32.31
CA MET A 334 38.60 -5.93 32.38
C MET A 334 37.39 -5.60 33.27
N GLY A 335 37.48 -4.54 34.07
CA GLY A 335 36.45 -4.10 35.01
C GLY A 335 35.20 -3.66 34.28
N VAL A 336 34.07 -4.26 34.66
CA VAL A 336 32.75 -3.88 34.14
C VAL A 336 31.83 -3.60 35.31
N CYS A 337 31.21 -2.42 35.30
CA CYS A 337 30.18 -2.06 36.25
C CYS A 337 28.97 -2.99 36.12
N GLN A 338 28.63 -3.70 37.20
CA GLN A 338 27.46 -4.58 37.24
C GLN A 338 26.15 -3.82 36.97
N ARG A 339 26.05 -2.55 37.39
CA ARG A 339 24.90 -1.68 37.10
C ARG A 339 24.72 -1.45 35.60
N SER A 340 25.81 -1.33 34.84
CA SER A 340 25.74 -1.18 33.38
C SER A 340 25.11 -2.41 32.70
N ILE A 341 25.36 -3.61 33.23
CA ILE A 341 24.70 -4.83 32.74
C ILE A 341 23.20 -4.78 33.05
N GLU A 342 22.84 -4.39 34.27
CA GLU A 342 21.43 -4.29 34.71
C GLU A 342 20.66 -3.22 33.92
N ASP A 343 21.27 -2.07 33.65
CA ASP A 343 20.66 -1.00 32.86
C ASP A 343 20.45 -1.46 31.40
N LEU A 344 21.44 -2.12 30.79
CA LEU A 344 21.28 -2.74 29.47
C LEU A 344 20.20 -3.83 29.45
N GLN A 345 20.03 -4.57 30.55
CA GLN A 345 18.95 -5.56 30.68
C GLN A 345 17.58 -4.88 30.71
N ARG A 346 17.41 -3.80 31.49
CA ARG A 346 16.16 -3.01 31.49
C ARG A 346 15.85 -2.44 30.11
N GLU A 347 16.86 -1.92 29.41
CA GLU A 347 16.67 -1.42 28.05
C GLU A 347 16.25 -2.53 27.05
N ILE A 348 16.76 -3.75 27.22
CA ILE A 348 16.32 -4.90 26.42
C ILE A 348 14.88 -5.26 26.75
N GLU A 349 14.50 -5.27 28.03
CA GLU A 349 13.12 -5.53 28.47
C GLU A 349 12.15 -4.48 27.88
N ASP A 350 12.53 -3.20 27.90
CA ASP A 350 11.76 -2.12 27.27
C ASP A 350 11.63 -2.29 25.74
N LEU A 351 12.71 -2.69 25.07
CA LEU A 351 12.68 -2.97 23.62
C LEU A 351 11.81 -4.20 23.31
N GLN A 352 11.84 -5.22 24.16
CA GLN A 352 10.99 -6.40 24.03
C GLN A 352 9.51 -6.05 24.25
N ALA A 353 9.21 -5.19 25.23
CA ALA A 353 7.85 -4.70 25.45
C ALA A 353 7.31 -3.93 24.22
N LYS A 354 8.13 -3.03 23.65
CA LYS A 354 7.79 -2.31 22.41
C LYS A 354 7.59 -3.26 21.22
N LEU A 355 8.38 -4.33 21.16
CA LEU A 355 8.25 -5.34 20.11
C LEU A 355 6.94 -6.14 20.25
N ILE A 356 6.54 -6.47 21.47
CA ILE A 356 5.25 -7.11 21.76
C ILE A 356 4.11 -6.17 21.36
N GLU A 357 4.18 -4.88 21.72
CA GLU A 357 3.19 -3.87 21.33
C GLU A 357 3.05 -3.76 19.81
N GLU A 358 4.17 -3.65 19.07
CA GLU A 358 4.15 -3.62 17.61
C GLU A 358 3.65 -4.95 17.00
N SER A 359 3.92 -6.09 17.64
CA SER A 359 3.41 -7.38 17.18
C SER A 359 1.90 -7.55 17.36
N GLN A 360 1.32 -6.88 18.36
CA GLN A 360 -0.13 -6.81 18.58
C GLN A 360 -0.79 -5.75 17.69
N ALA A 361 -0.05 -4.70 17.33
CA ALA A 361 -0.51 -3.65 16.44
C ALA A 361 -0.57 -4.11 14.97
N ILE A 362 0.20 -5.12 14.57
CA ILE A 362 0.02 -5.83 13.30
C ILE A 362 -1.31 -6.60 13.41
N PRO A 363 -2.39 -6.17 12.74
CA PRO A 363 -3.65 -6.88 12.82
C PRO A 363 -3.47 -8.29 12.26
N SER A 364 -4.18 -9.26 12.84
CA SER A 364 -4.34 -10.62 12.30
C SER A 364 -5.01 -10.68 10.91
N ASP A 365 -5.13 -9.55 10.22
CA ASP A 365 -5.74 -9.38 8.90
C ASP A 365 -4.92 -10.00 7.75
N CYS A 366 -3.78 -10.64 8.04
CA CYS A 366 -3.00 -11.34 7.02
C CYS A 366 -3.77 -12.53 6.39
N SER A 367 -4.77 -13.09 7.10
CA SER A 367 -5.73 -14.02 6.52
C SER A 367 -6.89 -13.31 5.81
N SER A 368 -7.41 -12.21 6.37
CA SER A 368 -8.56 -11.49 5.82
C SER A 368 -8.24 -10.75 4.51
N VAL A 369 -7.01 -10.27 4.33
CA VAL A 369 -6.53 -9.67 3.07
C VAL A 369 -6.43 -10.72 1.97
N LYS A 370 -5.91 -11.91 2.27
CA LYS A 370 -5.82 -13.02 1.31
C LYS A 370 -7.21 -13.60 0.99
N GLU A 371 -8.07 -13.75 1.99
CA GLU A 371 -9.44 -14.25 1.81
C GLU A 371 -10.34 -13.26 1.05
N SER A 372 -10.20 -11.96 1.30
CA SER A 372 -10.93 -10.93 0.53
C SER A 372 -10.41 -10.78 -0.90
N ASP A 373 -9.11 -10.98 -1.15
CA ASP A 373 -8.56 -11.06 -2.50
C ASP A 373 -9.07 -12.30 -3.25
N ILE A 374 -9.16 -13.46 -2.57
CA ILE A 374 -9.71 -14.69 -3.14
C ILE A 374 -11.21 -14.52 -3.42
N SER A 375 -12.00 -14.01 -2.47
CA SER A 375 -13.45 -13.83 -2.66
C SER A 375 -13.79 -12.79 -3.73
N MET A 376 -13.01 -11.70 -3.82
CA MET A 376 -13.15 -10.72 -4.90
C MET A 376 -12.73 -11.32 -6.24
N SER A 377 -11.65 -12.11 -6.29
CA SER A 377 -11.25 -12.80 -7.53
C SER A 377 -12.31 -13.81 -7.99
N GLU A 378 -12.96 -14.50 -7.06
CA GLU A 378 -14.05 -15.44 -7.33
C GLU A 378 -15.36 -14.75 -7.75
N GLU A 379 -15.74 -13.63 -7.12
CA GLU A 379 -16.87 -12.78 -7.57
C GLU A 379 -16.61 -12.15 -8.95
N ILE A 380 -15.33 -11.97 -9.32
CA ILE A 380 -14.92 -11.46 -10.63
C ILE A 380 -14.95 -12.57 -11.68
N ASP A 381 -14.65 -13.82 -11.31
CA ASP A 381 -14.60 -14.96 -12.24
C ASP A 381 -15.93 -15.72 -12.39
N ASN A 382 -16.85 -15.61 -11.43
CA ASN A 382 -18.20 -16.19 -11.47
C ASN A 382 -19.22 -15.15 -11.00
N PRO A 383 -20.24 -14.72 -11.77
CA PRO A 383 -21.03 -15.46 -12.77
C PRO A 383 -21.26 -14.71 -14.10
N LYS A 384 -20.38 -13.77 -14.48
CA LYS A 384 -20.54 -12.98 -15.72
C LYS A 384 -19.91 -13.58 -16.96
N LYS A 385 -18.93 -14.50 -16.87
CA LYS A 385 -18.30 -15.12 -18.06
C LYS A 385 -19.33 -15.71 -19.05
N ARG A 386 -20.36 -16.41 -18.55
CA ARG A 386 -21.41 -16.98 -19.43
C ARG A 386 -22.40 -15.96 -20.00
N SER A 387 -22.55 -14.79 -19.38
CA SER A 387 -23.40 -13.71 -19.91
C SER A 387 -22.59 -12.72 -20.76
N PHE A 388 -21.28 -12.60 -20.53
CA PHE A 388 -20.42 -11.64 -21.20
C PHE A 388 -19.88 -12.19 -22.53
N ASP A 389 -19.63 -13.49 -22.61
CA ASP A 389 -19.18 -14.12 -23.87
C ASP A 389 -20.30 -14.11 -24.94
N CYS A 390 -21.57 -14.26 -24.53
CA CYS A 390 -22.72 -14.13 -25.43
C CYS A 390 -23.20 -12.68 -25.64
N LEU A 391 -22.71 -11.71 -24.85
CA LEU A 391 -22.96 -10.27 -25.07
C LEU A 391 -21.82 -9.58 -25.83
N ASN A 392 -20.60 -10.14 -25.82
CA ASN A 392 -19.44 -9.59 -26.53
C ASN A 392 -19.56 -9.79 -28.05
N GLU A 393 -20.16 -10.90 -28.52
CA GLU A 393 -20.36 -11.11 -29.97
C GLU A 393 -21.30 -10.05 -30.58
N ASP A 394 -22.27 -9.54 -29.82
CA ASP A 394 -23.16 -8.44 -30.25
C ASP A 394 -22.61 -7.03 -29.94
N ALA A 395 -21.74 -6.89 -28.93
CA ALA A 395 -21.17 -5.61 -28.49
C ALA A 395 -19.81 -5.27 -29.13
N GLU A 396 -19.19 -6.19 -29.86
CA GLU A 396 -18.01 -5.91 -30.70
C GLU A 396 -18.35 -5.04 -31.93
N LEU A 397 -19.64 -4.92 -32.28
CA LEU A 397 -20.11 -3.84 -33.14
C LEU A 397 -19.90 -2.52 -32.38
N ASN A 398 -18.89 -1.77 -32.81
CA ASN A 398 -18.54 -0.49 -32.22
C ASN A 398 -19.83 0.34 -32.09
N ILE A 399 -20.14 0.91 -30.91
CA ILE A 399 -21.35 1.73 -30.72
C ILE A 399 -21.46 2.81 -31.81
N GLN A 400 -20.31 3.24 -32.32
CA GLN A 400 -20.15 4.09 -33.49
C GLN A 400 -20.66 3.48 -34.80
N GLU A 401 -20.37 2.21 -35.07
CA GLU A 401 -20.81 1.44 -36.25
C GLU A 401 -22.33 1.19 -36.23
N ILE A 402 -22.91 0.81 -35.07
CA ILE A 402 -24.37 0.69 -34.90
C ILE A 402 -25.04 2.05 -35.16
N ARG A 403 -24.42 3.14 -34.71
CA ARG A 403 -24.93 4.51 -34.91
C ARG A 403 -24.89 4.93 -36.38
N GLU A 404 -23.83 4.58 -37.11
CA GLU A 404 -23.70 4.82 -38.54
C GLU A 404 -24.71 3.99 -39.34
N ARG A 405 -24.93 2.73 -38.97
CA ARG A 405 -25.92 1.85 -39.59
C ARG A 405 -27.36 2.33 -39.35
N MET A 406 -27.69 2.76 -38.14
CA MET A 406 -28.97 3.42 -37.85
C MET A 406 -29.17 4.71 -38.67
N ALA A 407 -28.10 5.48 -38.92
CA ALA A 407 -28.19 6.68 -39.74
C ALA A 407 -28.43 6.37 -41.22
N ALA A 408 -27.82 5.30 -41.74
CA ALA A 408 -28.04 4.80 -43.10
C ALA A 408 -29.49 4.29 -43.28
N VAL A 409 -29.97 3.39 -42.41
CA VAL A 409 -31.35 2.87 -42.48
C VAL A 409 -32.39 3.99 -42.39
N ARG A 410 -32.17 5.01 -41.55
CA ARG A 410 -33.04 6.20 -41.50
C ARG A 410 -33.06 7.00 -42.80
N LYS A 411 -31.96 7.04 -43.54
CA LYS A 411 -31.89 7.69 -44.86
C LYS A 411 -32.66 6.88 -45.89
N ASP A 412 -32.54 5.56 -45.86
CA ASP A 412 -33.23 4.66 -46.79
C ASP A 412 -34.75 4.66 -46.57
N ILE A 413 -35.20 4.67 -45.31
CA ILE A 413 -36.63 4.86 -44.97
C ILE A 413 -37.16 6.19 -45.52
N LYS A 414 -36.38 7.28 -45.44
CA LYS A 414 -36.76 8.58 -46.02
C LYS A 414 -36.85 8.53 -47.54
N GLU A 415 -35.93 7.82 -48.20
CA GLU A 415 -35.96 7.68 -49.66
C GLU A 415 -37.14 6.82 -50.13
N ILE A 416 -37.41 5.68 -49.46
CA ILE A 416 -38.55 4.82 -49.79
C ILE A 416 -39.88 5.52 -49.50
N THR A 417 -39.99 6.28 -48.42
CA THR A 417 -41.21 7.07 -48.14
C THR A 417 -41.48 8.10 -49.24
N THR A 418 -40.47 8.82 -49.73
CA THR A 418 -40.66 9.75 -50.86
C THR A 418 -41.08 9.04 -52.16
N LYS A 419 -40.53 7.86 -52.45
CA LYS A 419 -40.92 7.04 -53.62
C LYS A 419 -42.34 6.49 -53.48
N LEU A 420 -42.72 6.08 -52.27
CA LEU A 420 -44.04 5.57 -51.94
C LEU A 420 -45.11 6.67 -52.02
N ASP A 421 -44.81 7.88 -51.56
CA ASP A 421 -45.71 9.04 -51.69
C ASP A 421 -45.89 9.44 -53.17
N ALA A 422 -44.82 9.45 -53.97
CA ALA A 422 -44.91 9.71 -55.41
C ALA A 422 -45.67 8.61 -56.19
N ALA A 423 -45.51 7.34 -55.79
CA ALA A 423 -46.24 6.22 -56.38
C ALA A 423 -47.74 6.27 -56.02
N LYS A 424 -48.08 6.63 -54.78
CA LYS A 424 -49.47 6.85 -54.35
C LYS A 424 -50.11 8.03 -55.08
N GLU A 425 -49.40 9.14 -55.26
CA GLU A 425 -49.90 10.29 -56.01
C GLU A 425 -50.14 9.96 -57.49
N SER A 426 -49.29 9.10 -58.07
CA SER A 426 -49.46 8.60 -59.45
C SER A 426 -50.65 7.64 -59.58
N LEU A 427 -50.86 6.77 -58.59
CA LEU A 427 -52.03 5.90 -58.48
C LEU A 427 -53.32 6.72 -58.33
N GLU A 428 -53.33 7.77 -57.51
CA GLU A 428 -54.50 8.65 -57.35
C GLU A 428 -54.84 9.41 -58.64
N LYS A 429 -53.83 9.84 -59.42
CA LYS A 429 -54.05 10.47 -60.73
C LYS A 429 -54.64 9.49 -61.74
N GLN A 430 -54.10 8.26 -61.81
CA GLN A 430 -54.63 7.21 -62.69
C GLN A 430 -56.05 6.79 -62.30
N ASN A 431 -56.35 6.65 -61.00
CA ASN A 431 -57.69 6.31 -60.54
C ASN A 431 -58.73 7.41 -60.86
N LYS A 432 -58.34 8.69 -60.80
CA LYS A 432 -59.18 9.81 -61.25
C LYS A 432 -59.43 9.76 -62.76
N GLU A 433 -58.40 9.47 -63.56
CA GLU A 433 -58.53 9.33 -65.01
C GLU A 433 -59.42 8.13 -65.41
N THR A 434 -59.39 7.03 -64.65
CA THR A 434 -60.30 5.90 -64.86
C THR A 434 -61.73 6.24 -64.46
N ASP A 435 -61.95 6.97 -63.36
CA ASP A 435 -63.27 7.41 -62.91
C ASP A 435 -63.93 8.38 -63.93
N ASP A 436 -63.14 9.29 -64.53
CA ASP A 436 -63.58 10.19 -65.60
C ASP A 436 -63.96 9.43 -66.89
N LEU A 437 -63.31 8.31 -67.18
CA LEU A 437 -63.63 7.47 -68.33
C LEU A 437 -64.85 6.57 -68.10
N VAL A 438 -65.05 6.05 -66.88
CA VAL A 438 -66.24 5.30 -66.49
C VAL A 438 -67.49 6.19 -66.53
N THR A 439 -67.41 7.41 -65.98
CA THR A 439 -68.51 8.39 -66.04
C THR A 439 -68.83 8.84 -67.47
N SER A 440 -67.82 8.95 -68.35
CA SER A 440 -68.05 9.18 -69.79
C SER A 440 -68.73 7.99 -70.49
N GLY A 441 -68.43 6.75 -70.08
CA GLY A 441 -69.06 5.53 -70.60
C GLY A 441 -70.51 5.36 -70.16
N GLU A 442 -70.84 5.73 -68.92
CA GLU A 442 -72.22 5.75 -68.41
C GLU A 442 -73.09 6.79 -69.12
N TYR A 443 -72.53 7.95 -69.47
CA TYR A 443 -73.18 8.96 -70.32
C TYR A 443 -73.52 8.43 -71.72
N PHE A 444 -72.68 7.56 -72.27
CA PHE A 444 -72.92 6.94 -73.58
C PHE A 444 -73.94 5.80 -73.53
N ASN A 445 -74.02 5.03 -72.44
CA ASN A 445 -75.05 4.00 -72.25
C ASN A 445 -76.44 4.60 -72.02
N THR A 446 -76.54 5.71 -71.29
CA THR A 446 -77.81 6.46 -71.14
C THR A 446 -78.28 7.07 -72.47
N LEU A 447 -77.36 7.56 -73.32
CA LEU A 447 -77.67 7.99 -74.69
C LEU A 447 -78.12 6.84 -75.60
N ARG A 448 -77.58 5.62 -75.41
CA ARG A 448 -77.99 4.41 -76.14
C ARG A 448 -79.41 4.00 -75.80
N ASP A 449 -79.77 4.01 -74.51
CA ASP A 449 -81.12 3.66 -74.06
C ASP A 449 -82.14 4.73 -74.47
N PHE A 450 -81.72 6.00 -74.58
CA PHE A 450 -82.55 7.08 -75.13
C PHE A 450 -82.81 6.92 -76.63
N MET A 451 -81.79 6.56 -77.43
CA MET A 451 -81.95 6.35 -78.88
C MET A 451 -82.59 5.00 -79.26
N ALA A 452 -82.61 4.01 -78.37
CA ALA A 452 -83.36 2.77 -78.56
C ALA A 452 -84.87 2.93 -78.27
N SER A 453 -85.27 3.99 -77.56
CA SER A 453 -86.67 4.29 -77.23
C SER A 453 -87.43 5.02 -78.35
N ASP A 454 -86.75 5.61 -79.33
CA ASP A 454 -87.39 6.40 -80.42
C ASP A 454 -87.61 5.61 -81.72
N ILE A 455 -87.38 4.29 -81.70
CA ILE A 455 -87.73 3.39 -82.79
C ILE A 455 -88.40 2.14 -82.19
N PHE A 456 -89.59 2.30 -81.61
CA PHE A 456 -90.74 1.39 -81.79
C PHE A 456 -92.01 1.95 -81.15
#